data_AF-A0A929UCG0-F1
#
_entry.id   AF-A0A929UCG0-F1
#
_cell.length_a   1.000
_cell.length_b   1.000
_cell.length_c   1.000
_cell.angle_alpha   90.00
_cell.angle_beta   90.00
_cell.angle_gamma   90.00
#
_symmetry.space_group_name_H-M   'P 1'
#
loop_
_entity.id
_entity.type
_entity.pdbx_description
1 polymer ?
#
loop_
_entity_poly.entity_id
_entity_poly.type
_entity_poly.pdbx_seq_one_letter_code
_entity_poly.pdbx_strand_id
1 'polypeptide(L)'
;MAFENMRIYRDMRNAVNRKVNCEAANISKTARTAAIQVEKIRQLEERGRLKSLEEGLREAAEARLRYPEASLKNLAALMDPPIGKSGMNHRLQKLMMLAEENAENGEDADKGLPRIIEQKKGLEGEDE
;
A
#
# COMPACT_ATOMS: atom_id res chain seq x y z
N MET A 1 -32.11 -32.71 -6.23
CA MET A 1 -32.64 -31.40 -5.77
C MET A 1 -31.91 -30.87 -4.53
N ALA A 2 -31.84 -31.59 -3.39
CA ALA A 2 -31.20 -31.06 -2.16
C ALA A 2 -29.66 -30.88 -2.25
N PHE A 3 -28.95 -31.79 -2.94
CA PHE A 3 -27.49 -31.72 -3.12
C PHE A 3 -27.04 -30.52 -3.97
N GLU A 4 -27.80 -30.16 -5.00
CA GLU A 4 -27.53 -28.98 -5.84
C GLU A 4 -27.71 -27.69 -5.07
N ASN A 5 -28.77 -27.59 -4.26
CA ASN A 5 -29.00 -26.44 -3.40
C ASN A 5 -27.83 -26.27 -2.40
N MET A 6 -27.41 -27.35 -1.74
CA MET A 6 -26.28 -27.29 -0.80
C MET A 6 -24.96 -26.87 -1.48
N ARG A 7 -24.72 -27.32 -2.71
CA ARG A 7 -23.55 -26.91 -3.51
C ARG A 7 -23.59 -25.42 -3.87
N ILE A 8 -24.74 -24.92 -4.33
CA ILE A 8 -24.95 -23.51 -4.67
C ILE A 8 -24.73 -22.61 -3.44
N TYR A 9 -25.29 -22.97 -2.28
CA TYR A 9 -25.09 -22.20 -1.05
C TYR A 9 -23.61 -22.18 -0.61
N ARG A 10 -22.90 -23.31 -0.72
CA ARG A 10 -21.47 -23.39 -0.40
C ARG A 10 -20.62 -22.53 -1.34
N ASP A 11 -20.92 -22.56 -2.64
CA ASP A 11 -20.19 -21.76 -3.64
C ASP A 11 -20.44 -20.26 -3.47
N MET A 12 -21.68 -19.84 -3.17
CA MET A 12 -21.99 -18.45 -2.83
C MET A 12 -21.24 -18.00 -1.57
N ARG A 13 -21.27 -18.81 -0.49
CA ARG A 13 -20.56 -18.48 0.76
C ARG A 13 -19.04 -18.40 0.53
N ASN A 14 -18.48 -19.31 -0.26
CA ASN A 14 -17.07 -19.28 -0.63
C ASN A 14 -16.70 -18.06 -1.47
N ALA A 15 -17.55 -17.65 -2.42
CA ALA A 15 -17.33 -16.44 -3.21
C ALA A 15 -17.36 -15.17 -2.35
N VAL A 16 -18.32 -15.08 -1.43
CA VAL A 16 -18.42 -13.97 -0.47
C VAL A 16 -17.20 -13.96 0.45
N ASN A 17 -16.82 -15.10 1.04
CA ASN A 17 -15.65 -15.21 1.91
C ASN A 17 -14.36 -14.83 1.18
N ARG A 18 -14.19 -15.24 -0.08
CA ARG A 18 -13.04 -14.81 -0.90
C ARG A 18 -13.04 -13.31 -1.12
N LYS A 19 -14.19 -12.71 -1.48
CA LYS A 19 -14.31 -11.27 -1.72
C LYS A 19 -13.98 -10.46 -0.46
N VAL A 20 -14.60 -10.82 0.67
CA VAL A 20 -14.38 -10.14 1.95
C VAL A 20 -12.93 -10.28 2.43
N ASN A 21 -12.33 -11.48 2.32
CA ASN A 21 -10.92 -11.66 2.68
C ASN A 21 -9.97 -10.84 1.79
N CYS A 22 -10.24 -10.78 0.48
CA CYS A 22 -9.46 -9.94 -0.43
C CYS A 22 -9.59 -8.45 -0.07
N GLU A 23 -10.79 -7.98 0.23
CA GLU A 23 -11.03 -6.59 0.66
C GLU A 23 -10.30 -6.28 1.98
N ALA A 24 -10.43 -7.13 2.99
CA ALA A 24 -9.76 -6.97 4.27
C ALA A 24 -8.22 -6.97 4.14
N ALA A 25 -7.66 -7.88 3.35
CA ALA A 25 -6.22 -7.95 3.08
C ALA A 25 -5.74 -6.69 2.32
N ASN A 26 -6.52 -6.21 1.36
CA ASN A 26 -6.20 -4.99 0.61
C ASN A 26 -6.25 -3.75 1.49
N ILE A 27 -7.21 -3.65 2.41
CA ILE A 27 -7.32 -2.53 3.37
C ILE A 27 -6.10 -2.50 4.28
N SER A 28 -5.77 -3.62 4.92
CA SER A 28 -4.61 -3.73 5.82
C SER A 28 -3.30 -3.41 5.10
N LYS A 29 -3.12 -3.92 3.87
CA LYS A 29 -1.95 -3.62 3.04
C LYS A 29 -1.86 -2.13 2.72
N THR A 30 -2.96 -1.51 2.31
CA THR A 30 -3.01 -0.10 1.92
C THR A 30 -2.70 0.82 3.11
N ALA A 31 -3.30 0.55 4.27
CA ALA A 31 -3.05 1.30 5.50
C ALA A 31 -1.58 1.21 5.93
N ARG A 32 -1.01 -0.01 5.92
CA ARG A 32 0.41 -0.22 6.23
C ARG A 32 1.34 0.51 5.26
N THR A 33 1.06 0.45 3.96
CA THR A 33 1.85 1.19 2.95
C THR A 33 1.78 2.70 3.18
N ALA A 34 0.61 3.25 3.49
CA ALA A 34 0.47 4.67 3.79
C ALA A 34 1.29 5.08 5.03
N ALA A 35 1.28 4.27 6.10
CA ALA A 35 2.10 4.51 7.28
C ALA A 35 3.62 4.50 6.96
N ILE A 36 4.08 3.52 6.16
CA ILE A 36 5.49 3.46 5.72
C ILE A 36 5.86 4.69 4.88
N GLN A 37 4.98 5.13 3.97
CA GLN A 37 5.21 6.33 3.17
C GLN A 37 5.41 7.57 4.05
N VAL A 38 4.54 7.77 5.04
CA VAL A 38 4.65 8.89 5.99
C VAL A 38 5.98 8.85 6.72
N GLU A 39 6.37 7.69 7.25
CA GLU A 39 7.62 7.50 7.96
C GLU A 39 8.84 7.83 7.08
N LYS A 40 8.88 7.29 5.86
CA LYS A 40 9.98 7.55 4.91
C LYS A 40 10.06 9.01 4.49
N ILE A 41 8.92 9.68 4.29
CA ILE A 41 8.88 11.09 3.95
C ILE A 41 9.36 11.96 5.13
N ARG A 42 9.02 11.61 6.38
CA ARG A 42 9.57 12.29 7.57
C ARG A 42 11.08 12.15 7.68
N GLN A 43 11.63 10.97 7.40
CA GLN A 43 13.08 10.78 7.36
C GLN A 43 13.76 11.67 6.31
N LEU A 44 13.12 11.89 5.16
CA LEU A 44 13.60 12.85 4.16
C LEU A 44 13.50 14.30 4.62
N GLU A 45 12.44 14.64 5.36
CA GLU A 45 12.21 15.97 5.93
C GLU A 45 13.27 16.32 6.98
N GLU A 46 13.52 15.43 7.93
CA GLU A 46 14.52 15.58 9.00
C GLU A 46 15.93 15.76 8.45
N ARG A 47 16.25 15.07 7.34
CA ARG A 47 17.52 15.22 6.62
C ARG A 47 17.59 16.49 5.76
N GLY A 48 16.54 17.32 5.75
CA GLY A 48 16.45 18.53 4.95
C GLY A 48 16.33 18.30 3.44
N ARG A 49 16.10 17.06 2.99
CA ARG A 49 16.16 16.68 1.56
C ARG A 49 14.91 17.01 0.79
N LEU A 50 13.75 17.17 1.45
CA LEU A 50 12.49 17.53 0.76
C LEU A 50 12.62 18.85 -0.01
N LYS A 51 13.39 19.81 0.51
CA LYS A 51 13.57 21.12 -0.11
C LYS A 51 14.36 21.05 -1.42
N SER A 52 15.24 20.06 -1.58
CA SER A 52 16.01 19.86 -2.82
C SER A 52 15.28 19.05 -3.89
N LEU A 53 14.08 18.54 -3.59
CA LEU A 53 13.30 17.78 -4.55
C LEU A 53 12.56 18.69 -5.53
N GLU A 54 12.31 18.13 -6.73
CA GLU A 54 11.41 18.70 -7.73
C GLU A 54 10.05 19.06 -7.10
N GLU A 55 9.48 20.19 -7.51
CA GLU A 55 8.24 20.75 -6.92
C GLU A 55 7.14 19.69 -6.77
N GLY A 56 6.86 18.94 -7.84
CA GLY A 56 5.81 17.93 -7.81
C GLY A 56 6.05 16.76 -6.85
N LEU A 57 7.31 16.45 -6.50
CA LEU A 57 7.62 15.45 -5.45
C LEU A 57 7.47 16.03 -4.06
N ARG A 58 7.82 17.31 -3.88
CA ARG A 58 7.64 18.02 -2.63
C ARG A 58 6.16 18.17 -2.29
N GLU A 59 5.35 18.60 -3.25
CA GLU A 59 3.88 18.67 -3.11
C GLU A 59 3.27 17.30 -2.76
N ALA A 60 3.74 16.22 -3.41
CA ALA A 60 3.26 14.88 -3.11
C ALA A 60 3.66 14.42 -1.70
N ALA A 61 4.88 14.75 -1.25
CA ALA A 61 5.35 14.50 0.09
C ALA A 61 4.50 15.25 1.13
N GLU A 62 4.31 16.55 0.95
CA GLU A 62 3.51 17.41 1.82
C GLU A 62 2.05 16.93 1.89
N ALA A 63 1.44 16.60 0.75
CA ALA A 63 0.08 16.10 0.71
C ALA A 63 -0.07 14.76 1.46
N ARG A 64 0.90 13.84 1.33
CA ARG A 64 0.88 12.58 2.08
C ARG A 64 1.08 12.79 3.58
N LEU A 65 1.95 13.72 4.00
CA LEU A 65 2.12 14.07 5.42
C LEU A 65 0.86 14.72 6.00
N ARG A 66 0.23 15.61 5.25
CA ARG A 66 -0.97 16.34 5.67
C ARG A 66 -2.22 15.46 5.71
N TYR A 67 -2.32 14.51 4.80
CA TYR A 67 -3.47 13.61 4.67
C TYR A 67 -3.02 12.14 4.63
N PRO A 68 -2.53 11.59 5.76
CA PRO A 68 -1.95 10.25 5.80
C PRO A 68 -2.94 9.14 5.42
N GLU A 69 -4.20 9.29 5.84
CA GLU A 69 -5.30 8.35 5.58
C GLU A 69 -5.92 8.50 4.17
N ALA A 70 -5.53 9.52 3.40
CA ALA A 70 -6.13 9.77 2.10
C ALA A 70 -5.71 8.71 1.07
N SER A 71 -6.68 8.31 0.25
CA SER A 71 -6.40 7.44 -0.90
C SER A 71 -5.48 8.14 -1.91
N LEU A 72 -4.75 7.36 -2.71
CA LEU A 72 -3.91 7.89 -3.79
C LEU A 72 -4.69 8.77 -4.77
N LYS A 73 -5.98 8.47 -5.01
CA LYS A 73 -6.84 9.27 -5.88
C LYS A 73 -7.12 10.64 -5.27
N ASN A 74 -7.42 10.69 -3.97
CA ASN A 74 -7.73 11.94 -3.29
C ASN A 74 -6.48 12.82 -3.20
N LEU A 75 -5.32 12.23 -2.89
CA LEU A 75 -4.06 12.97 -2.93
C LEU A 75 -3.75 13.51 -4.32
N ALA A 76 -3.97 12.71 -5.37
CA ALA A 76 -3.71 13.13 -6.74
C ALA A 76 -4.58 14.33 -7.17
N ALA A 77 -5.80 14.39 -6.64
CA ALA A 77 -6.73 15.51 -6.87
C ALA A 77 -6.37 16.79 -6.11
N LEU A 78 -5.51 16.71 -5.09
CA LEU A 78 -5.02 17.87 -4.33
C LEU A 78 -3.80 18.54 -4.97
N MET A 79 -3.22 17.95 -6.01
CA MET A 79 -2.07 18.52 -6.74
C MET A 79 -2.52 19.65 -7.67
N ASP A 80 -1.61 20.56 -8.00
CA ASP A 80 -1.84 21.63 -8.97
C ASP A 80 -0.77 21.63 -10.09
N PRO A 81 -1.11 21.21 -11.32
CA PRO A 81 -2.41 20.72 -11.76
C PRO A 81 -2.74 19.33 -11.18
N PRO A 82 -4.04 18.96 -11.07
CA PRO A 82 -4.44 17.63 -10.63
C PRO A 82 -3.85 16.54 -11.50
N ILE A 83 -3.39 15.47 -10.86
CA ILE A 83 -2.80 14.31 -11.56
C ILE A 83 -3.68 13.07 -11.42
N GLY A 84 -3.34 12.02 -12.17
CA GLY A 84 -3.98 10.71 -12.03
C GLY A 84 -3.45 9.91 -10.83
N LYS A 85 -4.23 8.91 -10.39
CA LYS A 85 -3.82 7.95 -9.34
C LYS A 85 -2.44 7.34 -9.60
N SER A 86 -2.16 6.96 -10.85
CA SER A 86 -0.85 6.38 -11.23
C SER A 86 0.27 7.39 -11.07
N GLY A 87 0.06 8.65 -11.48
CA GLY A 87 1.05 9.72 -11.32
C GLY A 87 1.42 9.95 -9.85
N MET A 88 0.42 10.01 -8.97
CA MET A 88 0.65 10.12 -7.52
C MET A 88 1.39 8.89 -6.97
N ASN A 89 1.03 7.69 -7.42
CA ASN A 89 1.73 6.47 -7.01
C ASN A 89 3.22 6.51 -7.40
N HIS A 90 3.55 6.90 -8.64
CA HIS A 90 4.94 7.01 -9.09
C HIS A 90 5.74 8.02 -8.27
N ARG A 91 5.14 9.18 -7.96
CA ARG A 91 5.78 10.21 -7.11
C ARG A 91 6.10 9.66 -5.72
N LEU A 92 5.15 8.99 -5.07
CA LEU A 92 5.35 8.37 -3.76
C LEU A 92 6.36 7.22 -3.79
N GLN A 93 6.40 6.42 -4.86
CA GLN A 93 7.43 5.40 -5.04
C GLN A 93 8.82 6.03 -5.17
N LYS A 94 8.98 7.11 -5.94
CA LYS A 94 10.24 7.85 -6.07
C LYS A 94 10.68 8.42 -4.71
N LEU A 95 9.75 8.94 -3.90
CA LEU A 95 10.05 9.38 -2.53
C LEU A 95 10.53 8.23 -1.63
N MET A 96 9.94 7.04 -1.72
CA MET A 96 10.42 5.88 -0.96
C MET A 96 11.83 5.46 -1.40
N MET A 97 12.09 5.40 -2.70
CA MET A 97 13.44 5.10 -3.23
C MET A 97 14.48 6.11 -2.72
N LEU A 98 14.17 7.41 -2.77
CA LEU A 98 15.08 8.45 -2.29
C LEU A 98 15.35 8.36 -0.77
N ALA A 99 14.39 7.85 0.00
CA ALA A 99 14.56 7.61 1.43
C ALA A 99 15.46 6.38 1.71
N GLU A 100 15.42 5.37 0.83
CA GLU A 100 16.19 4.12 0.90
C GLU A 100 17.63 4.27 0.37
N GLU A 101 17.84 5.01 -0.71
CA GLU A 101 19.15 5.18 -1.39
C GLU A 101 20.25 5.74 -0.47
N ASN A 102 19.88 6.45 0.60
CA ASN A 102 20.84 6.96 1.59
C ASN A 102 20.88 6.14 2.89
N ALA A 103 20.14 5.03 2.99
CA ALA A 103 20.30 4.07 4.07
C ALA A 103 21.51 3.14 3.82
N GLU A 104 21.94 3.01 2.56
CA GLU A 104 22.87 1.97 2.11
C GLU A 104 24.06 2.55 1.31
N ASN A 105 25.10 2.97 2.03
CA ASN A 105 26.48 2.59 1.66
C ASN A 105 26.66 1.06 1.88
N GLY A 106 25.77 0.26 1.31
CA GLY A 106 25.65 -1.16 1.60
C GLY A 106 24.53 -1.80 0.80
N GLU A 107 24.80 -2.05 -0.48
CA GLU A 107 24.24 -3.11 -1.34
C GLU A 107 22.95 -3.78 -0.83
N ASP A 108 21.78 -3.45 -1.38
CA ASP A 108 20.91 -4.44 -2.07
C ASP A 108 19.67 -3.78 -2.72
N ALA A 109 19.85 -3.16 -3.89
CA ALA A 109 18.80 -2.44 -4.62
C ALA A 109 17.82 -3.31 -5.46
N ASP A 110 17.48 -4.53 -5.04
CA ASP A 110 16.53 -5.41 -5.78
C ASP A 110 15.46 -6.12 -4.93
N LYS A 111 14.91 -5.50 -3.86
CA LYS A 111 13.72 -6.05 -3.15
C LYS A 111 12.77 -4.98 -2.57
N GLY A 112 12.54 -3.87 -3.29
CA GLY A 112 11.74 -2.73 -2.81
C GLY A 112 10.21 -2.88 -2.86
N LEU A 113 9.67 -3.98 -2.32
CA LEU A 113 8.32 -4.12 -1.72
C LEU A 113 8.25 -5.58 -1.25
N PRO A 114 8.11 -5.88 0.05
CA PRO A 114 8.01 -7.25 0.48
C PRO A 114 6.81 -7.89 -0.22
N ARG A 115 7.05 -8.88 -1.08
CA ARG A 115 6.09 -9.95 -1.33
C ARG A 115 5.96 -10.67 0.00
N ILE A 116 5.08 -10.16 0.87
CA ILE A 116 4.70 -10.86 2.09
C ILE A 116 3.89 -12.07 1.64
N ILE A 117 4.62 -13.15 1.38
CA ILE A 117 4.12 -14.51 1.45
C ILE A 117 4.20 -14.87 2.92
N GLU A 118 3.09 -14.82 3.63
CA GLU A 118 2.91 -15.40 4.97
C GLU A 118 1.38 -15.41 5.22
N GLN A 119 0.69 -16.51 5.55
CA GLN A 119 1.10 -17.80 6.10
C GLN A 119 0.11 -18.88 5.60
N LYS A 120 0.62 -19.98 5.02
CA LYS A 120 -0.02 -21.28 5.18
C LYS A 120 0.30 -21.70 6.63
N LYS A 121 -0.65 -21.53 7.54
CA LYS A 121 -0.67 -22.28 8.80
C LYS A 121 -1.98 -23.06 8.79
N GLY A 122 -1.85 -24.37 8.84
CA GLY A 122 -2.94 -25.32 8.67
C GLY A 122 -4.05 -25.09 9.68
N LEU A 123 -5.28 -25.27 9.20
CA LEU A 123 -6.38 -25.76 10.00
C LEU A 123 -6.77 -27.10 9.37
N GLU A 124 -5.93 -28.10 9.62
CA GLU A 124 -6.35 -29.49 9.66
C GLU A 124 -6.79 -29.76 11.10
N GLY A 125 -7.97 -30.37 11.24
CA GLY A 125 -8.53 -30.87 12.49
C GLY A 125 -9.29 -29.82 13.30
N GLU A 126 -10.41 -30.11 13.93
CA GLU A 126 -11.25 -31.30 14.10
C GLU A 126 -12.62 -30.70 14.49
N ASP A 127 -13.72 -31.28 14.03
CA ASP A 127 -14.94 -31.38 14.84
C ASP A 127 -15.90 -32.30 14.07
N GLU A 128 -16.25 -33.39 14.75
CA GLU A 128 -17.14 -34.48 14.36
C GLU A 128 -18.55 -34.04 13.93
#